data_AF-A0AAP9KA91-F1
#
_entry.id   AF-A0AAP9KA91-F1
#
_cell.length_a   1.000
_cell.length_b   1.000
_cell.length_c   1.000
_cell.angle_alpha   90.00
_cell.angle_beta   90.00
_cell.angle_gamma   90.00
#
_symmetry.space_group_name_H-M   'P 1'
#
loop_
_entity.id
_entity.type
_entity.pdbx_description
1 polymer ?
#
loop_
_entity_poly.entity_id
_entity_poly.type
_entity_poly.pdbx_seq_one_letter_code
_entity_poly.pdbx_strand_id
1 'polypeptide(L)'
;MYERLSIDTVRRTITLVDSESGKENQPLELNRSEYNLLLAFCDSHGEVLDKQTLIELGWPGRVVGENSLAVAIMKLRKKLDSLNLGFEINNLPGEGYVFINAKNVGIEHENGVEEPTLEDIENTHLSESAEADELLAEHRLNVEEAMRQPATQQAGIKKLIRTPLFWEISLGIIIGAVTFFFIYREAFECFDCFGGLGG
;
A
#
# COMPACT_ATOMS: atom_id res chain seq x y z
N MET A 1 -4.82 8.38 -29.24
CA MET A 1 -3.56 7.83 -28.65
C MET A 1 -3.92 7.49 -27.21
N TYR A 2 -3.67 6.27 -26.73
CA TYR A 2 -4.09 5.90 -25.38
C TYR A 2 -3.31 6.71 -24.33
N GLU A 3 -4.02 7.51 -23.52
CA GLU A 3 -3.42 8.36 -22.47
C GLU A 3 -3.66 7.82 -21.05
N ARG A 4 -4.45 6.75 -20.93
CA ARG A 4 -4.90 6.22 -19.64
C ARG A 4 -4.93 4.70 -19.57
N LEU A 5 -4.48 4.18 -18.44
CA LEU A 5 -4.64 2.79 -18.01
C LEU A 5 -5.77 2.72 -16.97
N SER A 6 -6.84 1.99 -17.27
CA SER A 6 -7.86 1.65 -16.28
C SER A 6 -7.58 0.26 -15.70
N ILE A 7 -7.60 0.16 -14.37
CA ILE A 7 -7.39 -1.08 -13.63
C ILE A 7 -8.73 -1.46 -12.99
N ASP A 8 -9.33 -2.55 -13.48
CA ASP A 8 -10.54 -3.13 -12.88
C ASP A 8 -10.15 -3.98 -11.68
N THR A 9 -10.61 -3.57 -10.50
CA THR A 9 -10.31 -4.23 -9.23
C THR A 9 -11.07 -5.54 -9.01
N VAL A 10 -12.24 -5.68 -9.63
CA VAL A 10 -13.12 -6.86 -9.53
C VAL A 10 -12.64 -7.95 -10.47
N ARG A 11 -12.39 -7.59 -11.73
CA ARG A 11 -11.98 -8.52 -12.79
C ARG A 11 -10.47 -8.74 -12.84
N ARG A 12 -9.67 -7.88 -12.19
CA ARG A 12 -8.20 -7.87 -12.27
C ARG A 12 -7.72 -7.77 -13.71
N THR A 13 -8.43 -6.98 -14.50
CA THR A 13 -8.09 -6.69 -15.89
C THR A 13 -7.51 -5.30 -15.99
N ILE A 14 -6.64 -5.11 -16.98
CA ILE A 14 -6.19 -3.78 -17.38
C ILE A 14 -6.72 -3.46 -18.78
N THR A 15 -7.33 -2.30 -18.92
CA THR A 15 -7.84 -1.78 -20.20
C THR A 15 -7.18 -0.46 -20.53
N LEU A 16 -7.02 -0.20 -21.82
CA LEU A 16 -6.53 1.08 -22.33
C LEU A 16 -7.70 1.91 -22.79
N VAL A 17 -7.78 3.16 -22.36
CA VAL A 17 -8.82 4.11 -22.77
C VAL A 17 -8.20 5.14 -23.71
N ASP A 18 -8.74 5.28 -24.92
CA ASP A 18 -8.34 6.35 -25.85
C ASP A 18 -9.09 7.65 -25.51
N SER A 19 -8.35 8.75 -25.31
CA SER A 19 -8.91 10.06 -24.97
C SER A 19 -9.80 10.67 -26.05
N GLU A 20 -9.58 10.34 -27.33
CA GLU A 20 -10.35 10.95 -28.44
C GLU A 20 -11.63 10.20 -28.75
N SER A 21 -11.63 8.88 -28.59
CA SER A 21 -12.74 8.01 -28.99
C SER A 21 -13.49 7.38 -27.82
N GLY A 22 -12.96 7.46 -26.59
CA GLY A 22 -13.48 6.72 -25.44
C GLY A 22 -13.49 5.19 -25.64
N LYS A 23 -12.79 4.70 -26.66
CA LYS A 23 -12.78 3.28 -27.01
C LYS A 23 -11.78 2.57 -26.13
N GLU A 24 -12.27 1.53 -25.48
CA GLU A 24 -11.45 0.59 -24.73
C GLU A 24 -10.82 -0.44 -25.67
N ASN A 25 -9.55 -0.75 -25.41
CA ASN A 25 -8.93 -1.92 -26.04
C ASN A 25 -9.37 -3.22 -25.34
N GLN A 26 -9.06 -4.37 -25.95
CA GLN A 26 -9.28 -5.67 -25.34
C GLN A 26 -8.67 -5.73 -23.93
N PRO A 27 -9.43 -6.17 -22.90
CA PRO A 27 -8.92 -6.28 -21.54
C PRO A 27 -7.81 -7.33 -21.47
N LEU A 28 -6.69 -6.95 -20.84
CA LEU A 28 -5.64 -7.90 -20.49
C LEU A 28 -5.88 -8.42 -19.07
N GLU A 29 -6.18 -9.71 -18.98
CA GLU A 29 -6.34 -10.42 -17.71
C GLU A 29 -5.02 -10.47 -16.93
N LEU A 30 -5.04 -10.10 -15.65
CA LEU A 30 -3.92 -10.28 -14.73
C LEU A 30 -4.20 -11.41 -13.75
N ASN A 31 -3.17 -12.21 -13.48
CA ASN A 31 -3.25 -13.15 -12.37
C ASN A 31 -3.20 -12.38 -11.04
N ARG A 32 -3.67 -12.99 -9.94
CA ARG A 32 -3.78 -12.33 -8.62
C ARG A 32 -2.48 -11.64 -8.19
N SER A 33 -1.35 -12.32 -8.32
CA SER A 33 -0.05 -11.76 -7.94
C SER A 33 0.43 -10.67 -8.88
N GLU A 34 0.14 -10.79 -10.18
CA GLU A 34 0.49 -9.75 -11.16
C GLU A 34 -0.31 -8.47 -10.90
N TYR A 35 -1.60 -8.61 -10.60
CA TYR A 35 -2.48 -7.51 -10.20
C TYR A 35 -1.99 -6.83 -8.91
N ASN A 36 -1.71 -7.61 -7.86
CA ASN A 36 -1.21 -7.06 -6.60
C ASN A 36 0.13 -6.33 -6.77
N LEU A 37 1.04 -6.90 -7.56
CA LEU A 37 2.33 -6.27 -7.85
C LEU A 37 2.15 -4.98 -8.65
N LEU A 38 1.27 -4.97 -9.65
CA LEU A 38 0.96 -3.76 -10.41
C LEU A 38 0.43 -2.66 -9.48
N LEU A 39 -0.53 -2.99 -8.59
CA LEU A 39 -1.05 -2.04 -7.62
C LEU A 39 0.07 -1.45 -6.73
N ALA A 40 0.93 -2.31 -6.18
CA ALA A 40 2.07 -1.89 -5.37
C ALA A 40 3.02 -0.93 -6.13
N PHE A 41 3.29 -1.22 -7.40
CA PHE A 41 4.11 -0.37 -8.25
C PHE A 41 3.44 0.96 -8.61
N CYS A 42 2.13 0.96 -8.86
CA CYS A 42 1.37 2.19 -9.13
C CYS A 42 1.34 3.09 -7.89
N ASP A 43 1.16 2.50 -6.70
CA ASP A 43 1.14 3.23 -5.43
C ASP A 43 2.51 3.82 -5.06
N SER A 44 3.61 3.15 -5.47
CA SER A 44 4.99 3.52 -5.15
C SER A 44 5.77 3.91 -6.41
N HIS A 45 5.13 4.65 -7.32
CA HIS A 45 5.72 5.04 -8.60
C HIS A 45 7.05 5.77 -8.41
N GLY A 46 8.08 5.33 -9.15
CA GLY A 46 9.43 5.90 -9.07
C GLY A 46 10.23 5.51 -7.82
N GLU A 47 9.65 4.79 -6.87
CA GLU A 47 10.33 4.33 -5.65
C GLU A 47 10.84 2.89 -5.80
N VAL A 48 11.95 2.57 -5.13
CA VAL A 48 12.49 1.22 -5.11
C VAL A 48 11.75 0.41 -4.05
N LEU A 49 11.06 -0.64 -4.51
CA LEU A 49 10.39 -1.61 -3.64
C LEU A 49 11.29 -2.81 -3.43
N ASP A 50 11.55 -3.14 -2.16
CA ASP A 50 12.35 -4.30 -1.81
C ASP A 50 11.64 -5.61 -2.19
N LYS A 51 12.43 -6.66 -2.42
CA LYS A 51 11.90 -7.96 -2.86
C LYS A 51 10.94 -8.59 -1.85
N GLN A 52 11.21 -8.42 -0.55
CA GLN A 52 10.45 -9.05 0.52
C GLN A 52 9.07 -8.40 0.63
N THR A 53 9.00 -7.08 0.59
CA THR A 53 7.78 -6.29 0.49
C THR A 53 6.97 -6.67 -0.75
N LEU A 54 7.61 -6.81 -1.91
CA LEU A 54 6.90 -7.24 -3.13
C LEU A 54 6.35 -8.66 -3.01
N ILE A 55 7.07 -9.57 -2.34
CA ILE A 55 6.58 -10.93 -2.06
C ILE A 55 5.35 -10.88 -1.14
N GLU A 56 5.40 -10.10 -0.07
CA GLU A 56 4.30 -9.97 0.90
C GLU A 56 3.04 -9.37 0.25
N LEU A 57 3.20 -8.34 -0.59
CA LEU A 57 2.10 -7.71 -1.31
C LEU A 57 1.56 -8.60 -2.44
N GLY A 58 2.44 -9.25 -3.21
CA GLY A 58 2.08 -10.12 -4.33
C GLY A 58 1.37 -11.42 -3.89
N TRP A 59 1.67 -11.91 -2.68
CA TRP A 59 1.17 -13.17 -2.14
C TRP A 59 0.75 -13.03 -0.67
N PRO A 60 -0.30 -12.26 -0.37
CA PRO A 60 -0.74 -12.03 1.00
C PRO A 60 -1.10 -13.36 1.68
N GLY A 61 -0.49 -13.61 2.83
CA GLY A 61 -0.70 -14.84 3.62
C GLY A 61 -0.11 -16.11 3.00
N ARG A 62 0.74 -16.01 1.98
CA ARG A 62 1.41 -17.17 1.37
C ARG A 62 2.92 -16.97 1.31
N VAL A 63 3.64 -17.97 1.81
CA VAL A 63 5.11 -18.02 1.72
C VAL A 63 5.51 -18.43 0.31
N VAL A 64 6.21 -17.55 -0.41
CA VAL A 64 6.82 -17.83 -1.71
C VAL A 64 8.26 -17.32 -1.72
N GLY A 65 9.10 -17.89 -2.60
CA GLY A 65 10.49 -17.45 -2.77
C GLY A 65 10.68 -16.45 -3.92
N GLU A 66 11.89 -15.88 -4.00
CA GLU A 66 12.28 -14.90 -5.03
C GLU A 66 12.05 -15.37 -6.47
N ASN A 67 12.16 -16.67 -6.75
CA ASN A 67 11.88 -17.22 -8.08
C ASN A 67 10.42 -16.95 -8.51
N SER A 68 9.47 -17.00 -7.57
CA SER A 68 8.07 -16.72 -7.86
C SER A 68 7.86 -15.23 -8.18
N LEU A 69 8.54 -14.36 -7.44
CA LEU A 69 8.57 -12.92 -7.71
C LEU A 69 9.12 -12.65 -9.11
N ALA A 70 10.29 -13.19 -9.45
CA ALA A 70 10.93 -13.00 -10.75
C ALA A 70 10.02 -13.44 -11.91
N VAL A 71 9.34 -14.59 -11.79
CA VAL A 71 8.40 -15.07 -12.82
C VAL A 71 7.18 -14.17 -12.93
N ALA A 72 6.62 -13.69 -11.82
CA ALA A 72 5.48 -12.78 -11.85
C ALA A 72 5.85 -11.42 -12.48
N ILE A 73 7.00 -10.85 -12.11
CA ILE A 73 7.53 -9.62 -12.70
C ILE A 73 7.78 -9.80 -14.20
N MET A 74 8.35 -10.93 -14.63
CA MET A 74 8.54 -11.23 -16.05
C MET A 74 7.22 -11.24 -16.83
N LYS A 75 6.18 -11.89 -16.28
CA LYS A 75 4.85 -11.93 -16.93
C LYS A 75 4.20 -10.56 -16.95
N LEU A 76 4.30 -9.80 -15.86
CA LEU A 76 3.77 -8.46 -15.77
C LEU A 76 4.43 -7.53 -16.79
N ARG A 77 5.77 -7.55 -16.90
CA ARG A 77 6.51 -6.81 -17.94
C ARG A 77 5.99 -7.11 -19.34
N LYS A 78 5.88 -8.39 -19.71
CA LYS A 78 5.35 -8.78 -21.04
C LYS A 78 3.98 -8.19 -21.34
N LYS A 79 3.10 -8.12 -20.33
CA LYS A 79 1.76 -7.53 -20.49
C LYS A 79 1.85 -6.01 -20.64
N LEU A 80 2.64 -5.34 -19.80
CA LEU A 80 2.83 -3.89 -19.87
C LEU A 80 3.52 -3.45 -21.18
N ASP A 81 4.52 -4.19 -21.63
CA ASP A 81 5.23 -3.95 -22.89
C ASP A 81 4.27 -4.03 -24.08
N SER A 82 3.31 -4.97 -24.05
CA SER A 82 2.29 -5.12 -25.11
C SER A 82 1.33 -3.93 -25.24
N LEU A 83 1.27 -3.06 -24.23
CA LEU A 83 0.46 -1.85 -24.25
C LEU A 83 1.20 -0.69 -24.94
N ASN A 84 2.53 -0.78 -25.14
CA ASN A 84 3.36 0.27 -25.73
C ASN A 84 3.24 1.64 -25.04
N LEU A 85 2.94 1.65 -23.73
CA LEU A 85 2.71 2.85 -22.93
C LEU A 85 3.96 3.39 -22.20
N GLY A 86 5.13 2.78 -22.39
CA GLY A 86 6.36 3.22 -21.72
C GLY A 86 6.36 2.92 -20.22
N PHE A 87 5.64 1.89 -19.81
CA PHE A 87 5.71 1.32 -18.48
C PHE A 87 6.92 0.39 -18.39
N GLU A 88 7.84 0.68 -17.48
CA GLU A 88 9.06 -0.08 -17.30
C GLU A 88 9.19 -0.52 -15.85
N ILE A 89 9.53 -1.80 -15.64
CA ILE A 89 9.90 -2.32 -14.32
C ILE A 89 11.38 -2.63 -14.36
N ASN A 90 12.21 -1.91 -13.64
CA ASN A 90 13.66 -2.11 -13.61
C ASN A 90 14.09 -2.86 -12.33
N ASN A 91 15.12 -3.70 -12.46
CA ASN A 91 15.71 -4.43 -11.33
C ASN A 91 16.95 -3.68 -10.86
N LEU A 92 17.01 -3.34 -9.58
CA LEU A 92 18.18 -2.79 -8.91
C LEU A 92 18.83 -3.91 -8.08
N PRO A 93 19.98 -4.46 -8.51
CA PRO A 93 20.63 -5.56 -7.82
C PRO A 93 20.92 -5.21 -6.34
N GLY A 94 20.48 -6.08 -5.44
CA GLY A 94 20.66 -5.88 -3.99
C GLY A 94 19.62 -4.98 -3.32
N GLU A 95 18.81 -4.25 -4.09
CA GLU A 95 17.80 -3.34 -3.55
C GLU A 95 16.37 -3.84 -3.83
N GLY A 96 16.04 -4.18 -5.08
CA GLY A 96 14.70 -4.61 -5.45
C GLY A 96 14.28 -4.18 -6.84
N TYR A 97 13.05 -3.68 -6.97
CA TYR A 97 12.48 -3.28 -8.25
C TYR A 97 11.89 -1.88 -8.19
N VAL A 98 12.00 -1.14 -9.29
CA VAL A 98 11.38 0.19 -9.46
C VAL A 98 10.45 0.15 -10.66
N PHE A 99 9.33 0.87 -10.56
CA PHE A 99 8.41 1.07 -11.66
C PHE A 99 8.47 2.50 -12.19
N ILE A 100 8.63 2.64 -13.49
CA ILE A 100 8.73 3.91 -14.20
C ILE A 100 7.59 4.00 -15.23
N ASN A 101 6.94 5.15 -15.26
CA ASN A 101 5.89 5.49 -16.22
C ASN A 101 6.43 6.61 -17.11
N ALA A 102 7.20 6.24 -18.12
CA ALA A 102 7.96 7.20 -18.92
C ALA A 102 7.08 8.18 -19.70
N LYS A 103 5.85 7.77 -20.04
CA LYS A 103 4.87 8.60 -20.76
C LYS A 103 3.88 9.33 -19.85
N ASN A 104 4.05 9.24 -18.53
CA ASN A 104 3.19 9.87 -17.53
C ASN A 104 1.68 9.61 -17.76
N VAL A 105 1.37 8.38 -18.18
CA VAL A 105 0.00 7.89 -18.44
C VAL A 105 -0.81 7.95 -17.15
N GLY A 106 -2.04 8.46 -17.21
CA GLY A 106 -2.94 8.46 -16.06
C GLY A 106 -3.35 7.04 -15.69
N ILE A 107 -3.17 6.64 -14.43
CA ILE A 107 -3.59 5.34 -13.92
C ILE A 107 -4.85 5.56 -13.09
N GLU A 108 -5.95 4.95 -13.49
CA GLU A 108 -7.21 4.98 -12.73
C GLU A 108 -7.57 3.61 -12.19
N HIS A 109 -8.16 3.65 -10.99
CA HIS A 109 -8.75 2.49 -10.37
C HIS A 109 -10.26 2.64 -10.44
N GLU A 110 -10.91 1.77 -11.20
CA GLU A 110 -12.35 1.55 -11.02
C GLU A 110 -12.50 0.75 -9.73
N ASN A 111 -12.48 1.49 -8.62
CA ASN A 111 -12.98 0.99 -7.36
C ASN A 111 -14.49 0.84 -7.56
N GLY A 112 -14.98 -0.39 -7.59
CA GLY A 112 -16.39 -0.71 -7.41
C GLY A 112 -16.85 -0.34 -6.00
N VAL A 113 -16.75 0.93 -5.65
CA VAL A 113 -17.49 1.57 -4.58
C VAL A 113 -18.50 2.45 -5.31
N GLU A 114 -19.62 1.85 -5.67
CA GLU A 114 -20.87 2.61 -5.62
C GLU A 114 -20.88 3.21 -4.20
N GLU A 115 -20.68 4.53 -4.09
CA GLU A 115 -21.24 5.23 -2.94
C GLU A 115 -22.69 4.77 -2.87
N PRO A 116 -23.18 4.22 -1.75
CA PRO A 116 -24.61 4.03 -1.60
C PRO A 116 -25.20 5.44 -1.67
N THR A 117 -25.76 5.79 -2.82
CA THR A 117 -26.50 7.03 -2.98
C THR A 117 -27.66 6.94 -1.99
N LEU A 118 -27.86 8.03 -1.25
CA LEU A 118 -28.89 8.16 -0.22
C LEU A 118 -30.33 8.02 -0.78
N GLU A 119 -30.48 7.75 -2.07
CA GLU A 119 -31.74 7.65 -2.81
C GLU A 119 -32.40 6.26 -2.73
N ASP A 120 -31.66 5.22 -2.33
CA ASP A 120 -32.23 3.86 -2.22
C ASP A 120 -32.96 3.59 -0.89
N ILE A 121 -32.83 4.48 0.10
CA ILE A 121 -33.51 4.35 1.40
C ILE A 121 -35.00 4.74 1.30
N GLU A 122 -35.38 5.58 0.33
CA GLU A 122 -36.71 6.24 0.35
C GLU A 122 -37.85 5.46 -0.30
N ASN A 123 -37.58 4.36 -1.03
CA ASN A 123 -38.62 3.68 -1.81
C ASN A 123 -39.27 2.44 -1.19
N THR A 124 -39.01 2.12 0.10
CA THR A 124 -39.68 0.97 0.76
C THR A 124 -40.74 1.38 1.79
N HIS A 125 -41.07 2.66 1.91
CA HIS A 125 -42.11 3.11 2.82
C HIS A 125 -43.35 3.59 2.06
N LEU A 126 -44.23 2.67 1.64
CA LEU A 126 -45.70 2.80 1.68
C LEU A 126 -46.39 1.55 1.10
N SER A 127 -47.34 1.01 1.88
CA SER A 127 -48.14 -0.22 1.70
C SER A 127 -47.38 -1.50 2.13
N GLU A 128 -47.79 -2.29 3.12
CA GLU A 128 -49.11 -2.55 3.69
C GLU A 128 -49.07 -2.63 5.22
N SER A 129 -50.16 -2.17 5.80
CA SER A 129 -50.48 -2.09 7.21
C SER A 129 -50.81 -3.44 7.85
N ALA A 130 -50.39 -3.57 9.10
CA ALA A 130 -50.81 -4.51 10.14
C ALA A 130 -50.17 -5.92 10.10
N GLU A 131 -49.76 -6.38 11.28
CA GLU A 131 -49.46 -7.79 11.64
C GLU A 131 -47.98 -8.28 11.67
N ALA A 132 -46.99 -7.44 11.98
CA ALA A 132 -45.61 -7.93 12.22
C ALA A 132 -44.91 -7.33 13.46
N ASP A 133 -45.65 -7.11 14.55
CA ASP A 133 -45.13 -6.40 15.73
C ASP A 133 -44.66 -7.31 16.88
N GLU A 134 -44.73 -8.65 16.75
CA GLU A 134 -44.42 -9.56 17.87
C GLU A 134 -43.16 -10.43 17.67
N LEU A 135 -42.62 -10.54 16.45
CA LEU A 135 -41.43 -11.36 16.16
C LEU A 135 -40.11 -10.56 16.12
N LEU A 136 -40.15 -9.24 16.34
CA LEU A 136 -38.98 -8.35 16.30
C LEU A 136 -38.28 -8.15 17.66
N ALA A 137 -38.87 -8.63 18.76
CA ALA A 137 -38.28 -8.49 20.09
C ALA A 137 -37.14 -9.50 20.36
N GLU A 138 -37.24 -10.72 19.82
CA GLU A 138 -36.26 -11.78 20.05
C GLU A 138 -34.98 -11.58 19.21
N HIS A 139 -35.11 -10.99 18.02
CA HIS A 139 -33.97 -10.74 17.14
C HIS A 139 -33.11 -9.54 17.60
N ARG A 140 -33.70 -8.56 18.30
CA ARG A 140 -32.98 -7.37 18.77
C ARG A 140 -31.97 -7.67 19.89
N LEU A 141 -32.23 -8.68 20.72
CA LEU A 141 -31.29 -9.10 21.77
C LEU A 141 -30.05 -9.81 21.21
N ASN A 142 -30.19 -10.58 20.12
CA ASN A 142 -29.05 -11.25 19.49
C ASN A 142 -28.12 -10.29 18.73
N VAL A 143 -28.63 -9.17 18.22
CA VAL A 143 -27.81 -8.18 17.49
C VAL A 143 -26.98 -7.32 18.45
N GLU A 144 -27.52 -7.00 19.63
CA GLU A 144 -26.83 -6.16 20.61
C GLU A 144 -25.69 -6.91 21.33
N GLU A 145 -25.81 -8.23 21.47
CA GLU A 145 -24.79 -9.08 22.13
C GLU A 145 -23.63 -9.47 21.19
N ALA A 146 -23.85 -9.49 19.88
CA ALA A 146 -22.79 -9.64 18.87
C ALA A 146 -21.87 -8.40 18.76
N MET A 147 -22.28 -7.26 19.34
CA MET A 147 -21.56 -5.99 19.27
C MET A 147 -20.56 -5.77 20.42
N ARG A 148 -20.27 -6.80 21.23
CA ARG A 148 -19.41 -6.69 22.42
C ARG A 148 -18.07 -7.43 22.35
N GLN A 149 -17.48 -7.56 21.15
CA GLN A 149 -16.05 -7.90 21.04
C GLN A 149 -15.36 -7.00 20.00
N PRO A 150 -14.19 -6.43 20.33
CA PRO A 150 -13.53 -5.43 19.51
C PRO A 150 -12.97 -6.09 18.24
N ALA A 151 -13.57 -5.75 17.10
CA ALA A 151 -12.96 -6.01 15.80
C ALA A 151 -11.61 -5.30 15.75
N THR A 152 -10.53 -6.10 15.72
CA THR A 152 -9.16 -5.62 15.58
C THR A 152 -9.02 -4.80 14.32
N GLN A 153 -8.98 -3.49 14.57
CA GLN A 153 -8.74 -2.39 13.66
C GLN A 153 -7.32 -2.48 13.09
N GLN A 154 -7.18 -3.04 11.88
CA GLN A 154 -5.99 -2.83 11.05
C GLN A 154 -6.36 -2.63 9.58
N ALA A 155 -7.28 -1.70 9.33
CA ALA A 155 -7.34 -0.96 8.08
C ALA A 155 -7.02 0.49 8.44
N GLY A 156 -5.81 0.97 8.10
CA GLY A 156 -5.46 2.38 8.29
C GLY A 156 -4.11 2.71 8.92
N ILE A 157 -3.08 1.86 8.84
CA ILE A 157 -1.73 2.23 9.33
C ILE A 157 -0.74 2.59 8.19
N LYS A 158 -1.01 2.26 6.92
CA LYS A 158 -0.05 2.51 5.83
C LYS A 158 -0.13 3.89 5.16
N LYS A 159 -0.76 4.88 5.81
CA LYS A 159 -0.66 6.30 5.40
C LYS A 159 0.38 7.09 6.20
N LEU A 160 0.98 6.51 7.24
CA LEU A 160 1.87 7.23 8.17
C LEU A 160 3.36 6.97 8.00
N ILE A 161 3.79 6.13 7.04
CA ILE A 161 5.23 5.89 6.75
C ILE A 161 5.64 6.64 5.48
N ARG A 162 5.11 7.86 5.30
CA ARG A 162 5.46 8.75 4.19
C ARG A 162 6.28 9.91 4.75
N THR A 163 7.56 9.65 5.04
CA THR A 163 8.65 10.64 5.17
C THR A 163 9.96 9.92 5.50
N PRO A 164 11.05 10.12 4.74
CA PRO A 164 12.36 9.62 5.13
C PRO A 164 12.92 10.50 6.27
N LEU A 165 12.47 10.23 7.51
CA LEU A 165 13.01 10.85 8.73
C LEU A 165 14.40 10.29 9.11
N PHE A 166 15.11 9.68 8.16
CA PHE A 166 16.35 8.96 8.40
C PHE A 166 17.56 9.90 8.54
N TRP A 167 17.54 11.10 7.94
CA TRP A 167 18.63 12.08 8.07
C TRP A 167 18.58 12.86 9.39
N GLU A 168 17.40 13.28 9.86
CA GLU A 168 17.29 14.09 11.09
C GLU A 168 17.64 13.31 12.36
N ILE A 169 17.28 12.01 12.41
CA ILE A 169 17.66 11.14 13.51
C ILE A 169 19.18 10.86 13.49
N SER A 170 19.75 10.66 12.29
CA SER A 170 21.20 10.48 12.13
C SER A 170 21.97 11.73 12.56
N LEU A 171 21.49 12.93 12.21
CA LEU A 171 22.08 14.20 12.64
C LEU A 171 21.97 14.38 14.16
N GLY A 172 20.83 14.05 14.76
CA GLY A 172 20.62 14.12 16.20
C GLY A 172 21.54 13.18 16.98
N ILE A 173 21.73 11.94 16.51
CA ILE A 173 22.65 10.97 17.13
C ILE A 173 24.10 11.42 17.01
N ILE A 174 24.52 11.96 15.86
CA ILE A 174 25.88 12.47 15.66
C ILE A 174 26.14 13.69 16.55
N ILE A 175 25.22 14.65 16.60
CA ILE A 175 25.37 15.84 17.47
C ILE A 175 25.38 15.42 18.95
N GLY A 176 24.54 14.47 19.35
CA GLY A 176 24.53 13.90 20.70
C GLY A 176 25.85 13.21 21.05
N ALA A 177 26.40 12.39 20.15
CA ALA A 177 27.68 11.71 20.35
C ALA A 177 28.86 12.69 20.43
N VAL A 178 28.87 13.74 19.59
CA VAL A 178 29.92 14.76 19.61
C VAL A 178 29.85 15.61 20.88
N THR A 179 28.65 16.07 21.28
CA THR A 179 28.48 16.84 22.52
C THR A 179 28.83 16.01 23.75
N PHE A 180 28.41 14.74 23.79
CA PHE A 180 28.79 13.80 24.83
C PHE A 180 30.31 13.61 24.88
N PHE A 181 30.96 13.38 23.75
CA PHE A 181 32.41 13.22 23.68
C PHE A 181 33.17 14.46 24.16
N PHE A 182 32.75 15.67 23.76
CA PHE A 182 33.38 16.91 24.21
C PHE A 182 33.17 17.17 25.70
N ILE A 183 31.95 16.96 26.22
CA ILE A 183 31.64 17.12 27.66
C ILE A 183 32.41 16.11 28.51
N TYR A 184 32.51 14.84 28.07
CA TYR A 184 33.25 13.81 28.79
C TYR A 184 34.77 13.97 28.69
N ARG A 185 35.28 14.52 27.59
CA ARG A 185 36.71 14.86 27.47
C ARG A 185 37.12 15.93 28.47
N GLU A 186 36.28 16.95 28.66
CA GLU A 186 36.50 17.99 29.68
C GLU A 186 36.41 17.42 31.11
N ALA A 187 35.51 16.45 31.35
CA ALA A 187 35.34 15.83 32.66
C ALA A 187 36.53 14.94 33.09
N PHE A 188 37.30 14.41 32.15
CA PHE A 188 38.44 13.54 32.46
C PHE A 188 39.71 14.32 32.86
N GLU A 189 39.83 15.61 32.52
CA GLU A 189 40.97 16.45 32.95
C GLU A 189 40.88 16.91 34.42
N CYS A 190 39.74 16.71 35.09
CA CYS A 190 39.61 16.91 36.54
C CYS A 190 39.92 15.66 37.39
N PHE A 191 40.13 14.49 36.79
CA PHE A 191 40.34 13.26 37.56
C PHE A 191 41.81 12.97 37.89
N ASP A 192 42.78 13.57 37.19
CA ASP A 192 44.21 13.32 37.41
C ASP A 192 44.82 14.04 38.64
N CYS A 193 44.02 14.74 39.45
CA CYS A 193 44.50 15.36 40.71
C CYS A 193 44.07 14.65 42.00
N PHE A 194 43.25 13.58 41.97
CA PHE A 194 42.76 12.95 43.21
C PHE A 194 43.38 11.59 43.56
N GLY A 195 44.38 11.13 42.79
CA GLY A 195 45.02 9.81 42.93
C GLY A 195 46.35 9.78 43.70
N GLY A 196 46.66 10.79 44.52
CA GLY A 196 47.96 10.91 45.18
C GLY A 196 47.90 11.19 46.69
N LEU A 197 47.55 10.19 47.51
CA LEU A 197 48.12 10.00 48.85
C LEU A 197 47.67 8.65 49.44
N GLY A 198 48.59 7.69 49.54
CA GLY A 198 48.34 6.44 50.26
C GLY A 198 49.39 5.37 49.97
N GLY A 199 50.55 5.48 50.62
CA GLY A 199 51.61 4.45 50.60
C GLY A 199 53.00 5.05 50.64
#